data_AF-A0A3M2AH45-F1
#
_entry.id   AF-A0A3M2AH45-F1
#
_cell.length_a   1.000
_cell.length_b   1.000
_cell.length_c   1.000
_cell.angle_alpha   90.00
_cell.angle_beta   90.00
_cell.angle_gamma   90.00
#
_symmetry.space_group_name_H-M   'P 1'
#
loop_
_entity.id
_entity.type
_entity.pdbx_description
1 polymer ?
#
loop_
_entity_poly.entity_id
_entity_poly.type
_entity_poly.pdbx_seq_one_letter_code
_entity_poly.pdbx_strand_id
1 'polypeptide(L)'
;MKKSGWTLLGFIFIGGLLGGVLGEILRVFAPSGTIQTIFSRTVSPGLDPPFTIDLVLLKVTLGFLLKMNLLTLLGIFLGIYLYKNL
;
A
#
# COMPACT_ATOMS: atom_id res chain seq x y z
N MET A 1 -7.03 24.08 -11.96
CA MET A 1 -5.71 23.50 -11.63
C MET A 1 -5.24 22.72 -12.84
N LYS A 2 -4.02 22.94 -13.36
CA LYS A 2 -3.51 22.19 -14.53
C LYS A 2 -3.49 20.70 -14.15
N LYS A 3 -4.32 19.86 -14.79
CA LYS A 3 -4.34 18.41 -14.59
C LYS A 3 -3.01 17.83 -15.08
N SER A 4 -2.00 17.86 -14.22
CA SER A 4 -0.69 17.28 -14.47
C SER A 4 -0.71 15.83 -14.00
N GLY A 5 -0.11 14.91 -14.76
CA GLY A 5 -0.01 13.51 -14.33
C GLY A 5 0.58 13.34 -12.92
N TRP A 6 1.40 14.31 -12.49
CA TRP A 6 1.98 14.40 -11.15
C TRP A 6 0.97 14.55 -10.03
N THR A 7 -0.09 15.34 -10.24
CA THR A 7 -1.16 15.49 -9.22
C THR A 7 -1.96 14.20 -9.07
N LEU A 8 -2.17 13.45 -10.15
CA LEU A 8 -2.85 12.15 -10.12
C LEU A 8 -2.02 11.13 -9.34
N LEU A 9 -0.71 11.09 -9.59
CA LEU A 9 0.22 10.22 -8.87
C LEU A 9 0.22 10.48 -7.36
N GLY A 10 0.20 11.76 -6.96
CA GLY A 10 0.09 12.15 -5.55
C GLY A 10 -1.21 11.66 -4.89
N PHE A 11 -2.35 11.82 -5.56
CA PHE A 11 -3.64 11.32 -5.06
C PHE A 11 -3.71 9.79 -4.97
N ILE A 12 -3.10 9.07 -5.93
CA ILE A 12 -2.98 7.60 -5.85
C ILE A 12 -2.13 7.21 -4.64
N PHE A 13 -1.00 7.88 -4.43
CA PHE A 13 -0.12 7.59 -3.31
C PHE A 13 -0.82 7.82 -1.96
N ILE A 14 -1.46 8.98 -1.81
CA ILE A 14 -2.20 9.34 -0.59
C ILE A 14 -3.38 8.39 -0.39
N GLY A 15 -4.16 8.11 -1.43
CA GLY A 15 -5.30 7.19 -1.38
C GLY A 15 -4.88 5.77 -1.01
N GLY A 16 -3.79 5.27 -1.60
CA GLY A 16 -3.22 3.97 -1.25
C GLY A 16 -2.69 3.91 0.17
N LEU A 17 -1.96 4.93 0.63
CA LEU A 17 -1.46 5.01 2.01
C LEU A 17 -2.62 5.02 3.01
N LEU A 18 -3.64 5.87 2.79
CA LEU A 18 -4.82 5.93 3.66
C LEU A 18 -5.60 4.61 3.65
N GLY A 19 -5.79 4.00 2.48
CA GLY A 19 -6.43 2.69 2.35
C GLY A 19 -5.66 1.58 3.07
N GLY A 20 -4.32 1.61 2.98
CA GLY A 20 -3.44 0.67 3.68
C GLY A 20 -3.54 0.80 5.20
N VAL A 21 -3.46 2.03 5.72
CA VAL A 21 -3.59 2.33 7.15
C VAL A 21 -4.96 1.91 7.67
N LEU A 22 -6.04 2.24 6.95
CA LEU A 22 -7.40 1.81 7.31
C LEU A 22 -7.52 0.29 7.34
N GLY A 23 -6.90 -0.42 6.40
CA GLY A 23 -6.94 -1.88 6.39
C GLY A 23 -6.16 -2.53 7.53
N GLU A 24 -5.05 -1.93 7.96
CA GLU A 24 -4.31 -2.40 9.13
C GLU A 24 -5.07 -2.11 10.44
N ILE A 25 -5.71 -0.94 10.56
CA ILE A 25 -6.60 -0.62 11.69
C ILE A 25 -7.77 -1.62 11.73
N LEU A 26 -8.39 -1.90 10.57
CA LEU A 26 -9.46 -2.91 10.50
C LEU A 26 -8.97 -4.28 10.96
N ARG A 27 -7.74 -4.68 10.64
CA ARG A 27 -7.17 -5.95 11.09
C ARG A 27 -7.01 -6.03 12.61
N VAL A 28 -6.67 -4.92 13.27
CA VAL A 28 -6.47 -4.86 14.73
C VAL A 28 -7.79 -4.77 15.49
N PHE A 29 -8.77 -4.04 14.95
CA PHE A 29 -10.05 -3.77 15.62
C PHE A 29 -11.19 -4.71 15.23
N ALA A 30 -11.13 -5.39 14.07
CA ALA A 30 -12.20 -6.28 13.65
C ALA A 30 -12.20 -7.57 14.49
N PRO A 31 -13.33 -7.93 15.12
CA PRO A 31 -13.47 -9.22 15.79
C PRO A 31 -13.40 -10.36 14.77
N SER A 32 -12.78 -11.47 15.18
CA SER A 32 -12.49 -12.66 14.38
C SER A 32 -13.66 -13.15 13.53
N GLY A 33 -13.77 -12.65 12.30
CA GLY A 33 -14.86 -12.95 11.38
C GLY A 33 -14.40 -12.98 9.93
N THR A 34 -15.22 -13.54 9.04
CA THR A 34 -14.94 -13.72 7.60
C THR A 34 -14.53 -12.42 6.90
N ILE A 35 -15.05 -11.29 7.38
CA ILE A 35 -14.70 -9.93 6.93
C ILE A 35 -13.20 -9.67 7.16
N GLN A 36 -12.65 -10.01 8.33
CA GLN A 36 -11.21 -9.89 8.58
C GLN A 36 -10.41 -10.68 7.56
N THR A 37 -10.80 -11.91 7.23
CA THR A 37 -9.98 -12.81 6.40
C THR A 37 -9.89 -12.31 4.97
N ILE A 38 -10.97 -11.70 4.47
CA ILE A 38 -11.01 -11.13 3.12
C ILE A 38 -10.28 -9.78 3.09
N PHE A 39 -10.56 -8.88 4.05
CA PHE A 39 -9.95 -7.53 4.07
C PHE A 39 -8.49 -7.50 4.54
N SER A 40 -8.08 -8.45 5.38
CA SER A 40 -6.70 -8.59 5.89
C SER A 40 -5.82 -9.45 5.00
N ARG A 41 -6.37 -10.04 3.92
CA ARG A 41 -5.58 -10.79 2.94
C ARG A 41 -4.61 -9.83 2.28
N THR A 42 -3.39 -9.82 2.81
CA THR A 42 -2.34 -8.90 2.40
C THR A 42 -1.51 -9.62 1.36
N VAL A 43 -1.57 -9.13 0.13
CA VAL A 43 -0.63 -9.54 -0.91
C VAL A 43 0.57 -8.60 -0.75
N SER A 44 1.76 -9.17 -0.60
CA SER A 44 2.98 -8.39 -0.40
C SER A 44 3.89 -8.53 -1.61
N PRO A 45 3.50 -8.02 -2.81
CA PRO A 45 4.39 -8.04 -3.96
C PRO A 45 5.64 -7.21 -3.66
N GLY A 46 6.80 -7.82 -3.82
CA GLY A 46 8.06 -7.16 -3.51
C GLY A 46 9.26 -8.08 -3.63
N LEU A 47 10.42 -7.51 -3.32
CA LEU A 47 11.68 -8.22 -3.13
C LEU A 47 11.67 -8.83 -1.72
N ASP A 48 11.18 -10.07 -1.65
CA ASP A 48 11.24 -10.90 -0.46
C ASP A 48 11.76 -12.30 -0.82
N PRO A 49 13.00 -12.66 -0.45
CA PRO A 49 13.92 -11.91 0.40
C PRO A 49 14.55 -10.68 -0.28
N PRO A 50 14.94 -9.65 0.50
CA PRO A 50 15.57 -8.44 -0.03
C PRO A 50 16.93 -8.74 -0.66
N PHE A 51 17.27 -7.97 -1.70
CA PHE A 51 18.54 -8.12 -2.38
C PHE A 51 19.68 -7.68 -1.46
N THR A 52 20.51 -8.63 -1.07
CA THR A 52 21.58 -8.44 -0.08
C THR A 52 22.93 -8.77 -0.69
N ILE A 53 23.87 -7.82 -0.60
CA ILE A 53 25.27 -8.03 -0.93
C ILE A 53 26.04 -7.99 0.38
N ASP A 54 26.57 -9.13 0.79
CA ASP A 54 27.35 -9.29 2.01
C ASP A 54 28.84 -9.22 1.66
N LEU A 55 29.49 -8.08 1.94
CA LEU A 55 30.94 -7.93 1.82
C LEU A 55 31.58 -7.98 3.20
N VAL A 56 32.83 -8.45 3.27
CA VAL A 56 33.60 -8.62 4.51
C VAL A 56 33.64 -7.36 5.41
N LEU A 57 33.58 -6.17 4.81
CA LEU A 57 33.61 -4.88 5.52
C LEU A 57 32.28 -4.13 5.55
N LEU A 58 31.34 -4.47 4.64
CA LEU A 58 30.12 -3.70 4.40
C LEU A 58 28.99 -4.61 3.93
N LYS A 59 27.83 -4.52 4.57
CA LYS A 59 26.60 -5.17 4.14
C LYS A 59 25.67 -4.15 3.49
N VAL A 60 25.32 -4.38 2.22
CA VAL A 60 24.35 -3.54 1.49
C VAL A 60 23.05 -4.33 1.31
N THR A 61 21.93 -3.76 1.76
CA THR A 61 20.61 -4.37 1.66
C THR A 61 19.67 -3.44 0.89
N LEU A 62 19.12 -3.91 -0.23
CA LEU A 62 18.10 -3.25 -1.03
C LEU A 62 16.84 -4.10 -1.01
N GLY A 63 15.84 -3.64 -0.26
CA GLY A 63 14.54 -4.30 -0.15
C GLY A 63 13.41 -3.34 -0.48
N PHE A 64 12.42 -3.80 -1.22
CA PHE A 64 11.15 -3.12 -1.39
C PHE A 64 10.03 -4.14 -1.25
N LEU A 65 9.12 -3.90 -0.32
CA LEU A 65 7.96 -4.76 -0.10
C LEU A 65 6.72 -3.89 -0.08
N LEU A 66 5.84 -4.06 -1.07
CA LEU A 66 4.59 -3.33 -1.11
C LEU A 66 3.51 -4.18 -0.46
N LYS A 67 3.12 -3.85 0.78
CA LYS A 67 2.02 -4.53 1.44
C LYS A 67 0.70 -3.94 0.95
N MET A 68 -0.03 -4.68 0.14
CA MET A 68 -1.33 -4.27 -0.38
C MET A 68 -2.43 -5.16 0.18
N ASN A 69 -3.45 -4.53 0.75
CA ASN A 69 -4.69 -5.20 1.14
C ASN A 69 -5.85 -4.66 0.27
N LEU A 70 -7.03 -5.27 0.38
CA LEU A 70 -8.21 -4.83 -0.37
C LEU A 70 -8.59 -3.37 -0.06
N LEU A 71 -8.37 -2.89 1.17
CA LEU A 71 -8.62 -1.49 1.54
C LEU A 71 -7.62 -0.53 0.88
N THR A 72 -6.38 -0.96 0.66
CA THR A 72 -5.36 -0.20 -0.08
C THR A 72 -5.83 0.02 -1.51
N LEU A 73 -6.37 -1.03 -2.14
CA LEU A 73 -6.92 -0.95 -3.49
C LEU A 73 -8.15 -0.03 -3.55
N LEU A 74 -9.04 -0.14 -2.56
CA LEU A 74 -10.19 0.76 -2.39
C LEU A 74 -9.76 2.22 -2.19
N GLY A 75 -8.74 2.45 -1.37
CA GLY A 75 -8.17 3.78 -1.11
C GLY A 75 -7.56 4.40 -2.37
N ILE A 76 -6.85 3.60 -3.19
CA ILE A 76 -6.36 4.05 -4.50
C ILE A 76 -7.54 4.42 -5.41
N PHE A 77 -8.57 3.57 -5.48
CA PHE A 77 -9.78 3.85 -6.26
C PHE A 77 -10.47 5.14 -5.83
N LEU A 78 -10.61 5.36 -4.53
CA LEU A 78 -11.15 6.58 -3.96
C LEU A 78 -10.27 7.79 -4.28
N GLY A 79 -8.94 7.66 -4.20
CA GLY A 79 -7.99 8.71 -4.58
C GLY A 79 -8.12 9.12 -6.04
N ILE A 80 -8.28 8.14 -6.95
CA ILE A 80 -8.51 8.39 -8.38
C ILE A 80 -9.88 9.06 -8.59
N TYR A 81 -10.92 8.60 -7.89
CA TYR A 81 -12.26 9.18 -7.99
C TYR A 81 -12.29 10.64 -7.53
N LEU A 82 -11.68 10.93 -6.38
CA LEU A 82 -11.51 12.30 -5.85
C LEU A 82 -10.75 13.18 -6.85
N TYR A 83 -9.63 12.70 -7.39
CA TYR A 83 -8.86 13.44 -8.39
C TYR A 83 -9.65 13.75 -9.68
N LYS A 84 -10.54 12.84 -10.09
CA LYS A 84 -11.36 13.03 -11.28
C LYS A 84 -12.51 14.02 -11.06
N ASN A 85 -13.06 14.08 -9.84
CA ASN A 85 -14.13 14.99 -9.44
C ASN A 85 -13.66 16.39 -9.01
N LEU A 86 -12.37 16.58 -8.70
CA LEU A 86 -11.73 17.90 -8.56
C LEU A 86 -11.22 18.44 -9.91
#